data_AF-A0A936S8J5-F1
#
_entry.id   AF-A0A936S8J5-F1
#
_cell.length_a   1.000
_cell.length_b   1.000
_cell.length_c   1.000
_cell.angle_alpha   90.00
_cell.angle_beta   90.00
_cell.angle_gamma   90.00
#
_symmetry.space_group_name_H-M   'P 1'
#
loop_
_entity.id
_entity.type
_entity.pdbx_description
1 polymer ?
#
loop_
_entity_poly.entity_id
_entity_poly.type
_entity_poly.pdbx_seq_one_letter_code
_entity_poly.pdbx_strand_id
1 'polypeptide(L)'
;MTINGQARDVRDGGAFQIDATTKPYIIDDHDHLIFAEGVKLGENVIKLDFTSPILTSGSAITRYIDKEDGSEYIYSLFVPSDASTAFPVFDQPDLKARFELTVKRPKDWNVISNALSERFKASFSDGTPRVHLRVSRNTTDQYLPLRIRRRSIRAILGS
;
A
#
# COMPACT_ATOMS: atom_id res chain seq x y z
N MET A 1 -0.82 13.30 0.24
CA MET A 1 -0.35 12.11 0.98
C MET A 1 0.26 11.20 -0.06
N THR A 2 1.56 10.92 0.03
CA THR A 2 2.24 10.00 -0.89
C THR A 2 2.29 8.64 -0.24
N ILE A 3 1.72 7.62 -0.89
CA ILE A 3 1.88 6.22 -0.48
C ILE A 3 3.18 5.75 -1.14
N ASN A 4 4.29 5.92 -0.44
CA ASN A 4 5.55 5.30 -0.85
C ASN A 4 5.49 3.84 -0.39
N GLY A 5 5.01 2.96 -1.25
CA GLY A 5 5.00 1.52 -1.02
C GLY A 5 6.28 0.89 -1.58
N GLN A 6 6.98 0.09 -0.79
CA GLN A 6 7.83 -0.95 -1.35
C GLN A 6 7.03 -2.24 -1.28
N ALA A 7 6.52 -2.72 -2.42
CA ALA A 7 6.04 -4.09 -2.49
C ALA A 7 7.26 -5.01 -2.43
N ARG A 8 7.37 -5.81 -1.36
CA ARG A 8 8.35 -6.88 -1.27
C ARG A 8 7.61 -8.21 -1.26
N ASP A 9 7.62 -8.93 -2.38
CA ASP A 9 7.29 -10.36 -2.37
C ASP A 9 8.50 -11.09 -1.76
N VAL A 10 8.46 -11.29 -0.44
CA VAL A 10 9.50 -12.02 0.28
C VAL A 10 9.13 -13.49 0.30
N ARG A 11 9.49 -14.20 -0.77
CA ARG A 11 9.74 -15.64 -0.73
C ARG A 11 11.18 -15.79 -0.25
N ASP A 12 11.37 -16.43 0.91
CA ASP A 12 12.60 -16.36 1.69
C ASP A 12 13.77 -17.13 1.04
N GLY A 13 14.77 -16.38 0.56
CA GLY A 13 16.09 -16.88 0.19
C GLY A 13 16.91 -15.85 -0.60
N GLY A 14 18.10 -16.24 -1.08
CA GLY A 14 19.09 -15.35 -1.73
C GLY A 14 18.60 -14.77 -3.06
N ALA A 15 17.75 -13.75 -2.99
CA ALA A 15 17.11 -13.17 -4.15
C ALA A 15 18.04 -12.26 -4.95
N PHE A 16 17.92 -12.32 -6.28
CA PHE A 16 18.53 -11.33 -7.15
C PHE A 16 17.68 -10.05 -7.14
N GLN A 17 18.30 -8.90 -6.85
CA GLN A 17 17.58 -7.64 -6.74
C GLN A 17 17.55 -6.92 -8.09
N ILE A 18 16.33 -6.60 -8.54
CA ILE A 18 16.05 -5.69 -9.65
C ILE A 18 15.54 -4.41 -9.02
N ASP A 19 16.35 -3.36 -9.12
CA ASP A 19 15.92 -2.02 -8.77
C ASP A 19 15.36 -1.33 -10.01
N ALA A 20 14.05 -1.47 -10.22
CA ALA A 20 13.35 -0.91 -11.36
C ALA A 20 13.18 0.62 -11.26
N THR A 21 13.63 1.25 -10.17
CA THR A 21 13.77 2.71 -10.11
C THR A 21 14.96 3.21 -10.95
N THR A 22 15.94 2.35 -11.21
CA THR A 22 17.17 2.68 -11.94
C THR A 22 17.40 1.82 -13.18
N LYS A 23 16.81 0.62 -13.23
CA LYS A 23 16.88 -0.28 -14.39
C LYS A 23 15.69 -0.08 -15.33
N PRO A 24 15.90 -0.09 -16.65
CA PRO A 24 14.83 0.06 -17.62
C PRO A 24 13.90 -1.16 -17.62
N TYR A 25 12.61 -0.92 -17.76
CA TYR A 25 11.56 -1.88 -18.05
C TYR A 25 10.60 -1.28 -19.08
N ILE A 26 9.85 -2.13 -19.78
CA ILE A 26 8.82 -1.70 -20.74
C ILE A 26 7.45 -1.87 -20.09
N ILE A 27 6.52 -0.99 -20.39
CA ILE A 27 5.10 -1.15 -20.06
C ILE A 27 4.38 -1.51 -21.36
N ASP A 28 3.66 -2.63 -21.38
CA ASP A 28 2.85 -3.00 -22.55
C ASP A 28 1.49 -2.28 -22.58
N ASP A 29 0.66 -2.60 -23.56
CA ASP A 29 -0.68 -2.03 -23.73
C ASP A 29 -1.70 -2.48 -22.68
N HIS A 30 -1.33 -3.43 -21.81
CA HIS A 30 -2.13 -3.97 -20.72
C HIS A 30 -1.58 -3.57 -19.34
N ASP A 31 -0.72 -2.54 -19.28
CA ASP A 31 -0.06 -2.05 -18.06
C ASP A 31 0.89 -3.08 -17.39
N HIS A 32 1.35 -4.10 -18.10
CA HIS A 32 2.32 -5.05 -17.56
C HIS A 32 3.74 -4.52 -17.62
N LEU A 33 4.49 -4.74 -16.53
CA LEU A 33 5.92 -4.44 -16.45
C LEU A 33 6.74 -5.58 -17.05
N ILE A 34 7.44 -5.32 -18.15
CA ILE A 34 8.31 -6.27 -18.84
C ILE A 34 9.78 -5.97 -18.54
N PHE A 35 10.44 -6.94 -17.91
CA PHE A 35 11.87 -6.91 -17.61
C PHE A 35 12.63 -7.75 -18.64
N ALA A 36 13.36 -7.11 -19.56
CA ALA A 36 14.14 -7.79 -20.60
C ALA A 36 15.40 -8.49 -20.05
N GLU A 37 15.92 -8.02 -18.92
CA GLU A 37 17.13 -8.53 -18.28
C GLU A 37 17.03 -8.44 -16.75
N GLY A 38 17.91 -9.15 -16.05
CA GLY A 38 17.99 -9.09 -14.59
C GLY A 38 16.97 -9.96 -13.85
N VAL A 39 16.18 -10.79 -14.53
CA VAL A 39 15.43 -11.87 -13.88
C VAL A 39 16.24 -13.16 -13.98
N LYS A 40 16.38 -13.89 -12.86
CA LYS A 40 17.00 -15.23 -12.85
C LYS A 40 15.97 -16.31 -12.53
N LEU A 41 16.30 -17.56 -12.88
CA LEU A 41 15.56 -18.71 -12.38
C LEU A 41 15.63 -18.74 -10.83
N GLY A 42 14.48 -18.93 -10.19
CA GLY A 42 14.34 -18.91 -8.73
C GLY A 42 13.92 -17.54 -8.21
N GLU A 43 14.47 -17.14 -7.06
CA GLU A 43 14.00 -15.97 -6.32
C GLU A 43 14.52 -14.64 -6.87
N ASN A 44 13.60 -13.70 -7.03
CA ASN A 44 13.86 -12.34 -7.49
C ASN A 44 13.18 -11.36 -6.54
N VAL A 45 13.80 -10.20 -6.33
CA VAL A 45 13.24 -9.08 -5.59
C VAL A 45 13.15 -7.90 -6.52
N ILE A 46 11.95 -7.40 -6.77
CA ILE A 46 11.70 -6.22 -7.60
C ILE A 46 11.39 -5.05 -6.67
N LYS A 47 12.06 -3.92 -6.88
CA LYS A 47 11.78 -2.65 -6.18
C LYS A 47 11.32 -1.61 -7.19
N LEU A 48 10.21 -0.95 -6.88
CA LEU A 48 9.57 0.06 -7.72
C LEU A 48 9.17 1.24 -6.84
N ASP A 49 9.35 2.45 -7.37
CA ASP A 49 8.71 3.65 -6.87
C ASP A 49 7.53 3.96 -7.79
N PHE A 50 6.36 4.23 -7.21
CA PHE A 50 5.15 4.51 -7.96
C PHE A 50 4.31 5.58 -7.27
N THR A 51 3.38 6.16 -8.01
CA THR A 51 2.36 7.07 -7.48
C THR A 51 1.00 6.63 -8.01
N SER A 52 0.02 6.57 -7.11
CA SER A 52 -1.38 6.33 -7.46
C SER A 52 -2.21 7.57 -7.14
N PRO A 53 -3.17 7.95 -8.00
CA PRO A 53 -4.14 8.98 -7.66
C PRO A 53 -5.01 8.54 -6.47
N ILE A 54 -5.53 9.54 -5.74
CA ILE A 54 -6.58 9.37 -4.74
C ILE A 54 -7.79 10.15 -5.24
N LEU A 55 -8.88 9.46 -5.56
CA LEU A 55 -10.10 10.09 -6.10
C LEU A 55 -11.23 10.05 -5.08
N THR A 56 -12.31 10.78 -5.35
CA THR A 56 -13.50 10.80 -4.46
C THR A 56 -14.49 9.67 -4.76
N SER A 57 -14.29 8.93 -5.84
CA SER A 57 -15.13 7.82 -6.28
C SER A 57 -14.45 7.03 -7.40
N GLY A 58 -14.79 5.74 -7.53
CA GLY A 58 -14.41 4.93 -8.70
C GLY A 58 -12.91 4.60 -8.81
N SER A 59 -12.15 4.73 -7.72
CA SER A 59 -10.74 4.34 -7.67
C SER A 59 -10.45 3.41 -6.51
N ALA A 60 -9.45 2.55 -6.69
CA ALA A 60 -8.94 1.65 -5.66
C ALA A 60 -8.60 2.35 -4.34
N ILE A 61 -8.14 3.61 -4.39
CA ILE A 61 -7.86 4.44 -3.21
C ILE A 61 -8.81 5.64 -3.22
N THR A 62 -9.84 5.59 -2.37
CA THR A 62 -10.90 6.61 -2.36
C THR A 62 -10.78 7.52 -1.13
N ARG A 63 -10.97 8.81 -1.35
CA ARG A 63 -11.15 9.84 -0.31
C ARG A 63 -12.64 10.12 -0.09
N TYR A 64 -13.06 10.08 1.16
CA TYR A 64 -14.42 10.34 1.58
C TYR A 64 -14.47 11.38 2.70
N ILE A 65 -15.45 12.28 2.64
CA ILE A 65 -15.76 13.24 3.72
C ILE A 65 -17.14 12.88 4.24
N ASP A 66 -17.23 12.58 5.53
CA ASP A 66 -18.48 12.33 6.21
C ASP A 66 -19.24 13.65 6.39
N LYS A 67 -20.50 13.68 5.92
CA LYS A 67 -21.33 14.88 5.95
C LYS A 67 -21.91 15.17 7.33
N GLU A 68 -21.97 14.18 8.22
CA GLU A 68 -22.56 14.34 9.55
C GLU A 68 -21.58 14.99 10.54
N ASP A 69 -20.30 14.63 10.46
CA ASP A 69 -19.28 15.09 11.41
C ASP A 69 -18.07 15.79 10.77
N GLY A 70 -18.00 15.86 9.44
CA GLY A 70 -16.90 16.48 8.70
C GLY A 70 -15.60 15.67 8.71
N SER A 71 -15.61 14.44 9.24
CA SER A 71 -14.43 13.58 9.29
C SER A 71 -13.98 13.19 7.88
N GLU A 72 -12.66 13.18 7.68
CA GLU A 72 -12.03 12.82 6.41
C GLU A 72 -11.43 11.42 6.48
N TYR A 73 -11.64 10.62 5.43
CA TYR A 73 -11.21 9.24 5.32
C TYR A 73 -10.53 9.01 3.97
N ILE A 74 -9.51 8.15 3.98
CA ILE A 74 -8.91 7.55 2.79
C ILE A 74 -8.97 6.04 3.00
N TYR A 75 -9.58 5.28 2.08
CA TYR A 75 -9.68 3.83 2.19
C TYR A 75 -9.33 3.16 0.87
N SER A 76 -8.84 1.92 0.97
CA SER A 76 -8.67 1.04 -0.19
C SER A 76 -9.86 0.12 -0.39
N LEU A 77 -10.19 -0.14 -1.65
CA LEU A 77 -11.12 -1.19 -2.08
C LEU A 77 -10.54 -1.83 -3.34
N PHE A 78 -10.10 -3.09 -3.24
CA PHE A 78 -9.39 -3.77 -4.33
C PHE A 78 -10.21 -4.87 -5.01
N VAL A 79 -11.32 -5.30 -4.40
CA VAL A 79 -12.19 -6.32 -4.99
C VAL A 79 -13.00 -5.68 -6.13
N PRO A 80 -13.11 -6.33 -7.31
CA PRO A 80 -12.59 -7.66 -7.63
C PRO A 80 -11.14 -7.69 -8.20
N SER A 81 -10.67 -6.60 -8.80
CA SER A 81 -9.36 -6.56 -9.50
C SER A 81 -8.85 -5.12 -9.68
N ASP A 82 -8.96 -4.32 -8.63
CA ASP A 82 -8.58 -2.91 -8.65
C ASP A 82 -7.20 -2.66 -8.01
N ALA A 83 -6.54 -3.70 -7.46
CA ALA A 83 -5.27 -3.56 -6.74
C ALA A 83 -4.15 -3.04 -7.66
N SER A 84 -4.10 -3.54 -8.89
CA SER A 84 -3.17 -3.10 -9.95
C SER A 84 -3.23 -1.60 -10.24
N THR A 85 -4.39 -0.96 -10.06
CA THR A 85 -4.55 0.49 -10.24
C THR A 85 -3.97 1.32 -9.09
N ALA A 86 -3.73 0.69 -7.93
CA ALA A 86 -3.18 1.33 -6.74
C ALA A 86 -1.67 1.13 -6.58
N PHE A 87 -1.14 -0.02 -6.98
CA PHE A 87 0.28 -0.34 -6.91
C PHE A 87 0.65 -1.51 -7.85
N PRO A 88 1.92 -1.61 -8.30
CA PRO A 88 2.39 -2.75 -9.08
C PRO A 88 2.24 -4.06 -8.29
N VAL A 89 1.48 -5.01 -8.84
CA VAL A 89 1.16 -6.28 -8.19
C VAL A 89 0.84 -7.36 -9.22
N PHE A 90 1.00 -8.62 -8.85
CA PHE A 90 0.50 -9.75 -9.62
C PHE A 90 -0.97 -10.01 -9.26
N ASP A 91 -1.89 -9.22 -9.83
CA ASP A 91 -3.34 -9.20 -9.54
C ASP A 91 -4.05 -10.45 -10.13
N GLN A 92 -3.80 -11.61 -9.53
CA GLN A 92 -4.42 -12.88 -9.91
C GLN A 92 -4.95 -13.60 -8.66
N PRO A 93 -6.17 -14.15 -8.70
CA PRO A 93 -6.84 -14.71 -7.52
C PRO A 93 -6.16 -15.96 -6.95
N ASP A 94 -5.33 -16.64 -7.73
CA ASP A 94 -4.57 -17.83 -7.33
C ASP A 94 -3.17 -17.50 -6.80
N LEU A 95 -2.67 -16.28 -7.02
CA LEU A 95 -1.38 -15.82 -6.51
C LEU A 95 -1.53 -15.23 -5.11
N LYS A 96 -0.96 -15.95 -4.13
CA LYS A 96 -0.95 -15.52 -2.72
C LYS A 96 0.44 -15.04 -2.34
N ALA A 97 0.47 -13.95 -1.57
CA ALA A 97 1.69 -13.41 -0.98
C ALA A 97 1.48 -12.99 0.48
N ARG A 98 2.60 -12.70 1.16
CA ARG A 98 2.62 -11.96 2.42
C ARG A 98 2.86 -10.49 2.11
N PHE A 99 2.18 -9.60 2.83
CA PHE A 99 2.25 -8.17 2.58
C PHE A 99 2.74 -7.41 3.80
N GLU A 100 3.66 -6.47 3.56
CA GLU A 100 4.12 -5.51 4.54
C GLU A 100 3.86 -4.11 4.01
N LEU A 101 3.17 -3.30 4.80
CA LEU A 101 2.78 -1.94 4.44
C LEU A 101 3.31 -0.95 5.46
N THR A 102 3.97 0.09 4.96
CA THR A 102 4.39 1.24 5.77
C THR A 102 3.62 2.46 5.34
N VAL A 103 2.85 3.05 6.25
CA VAL A 103 2.07 4.25 5.97
C VAL A 103 2.71 5.46 6.63
N LYS A 104 3.20 6.39 5.82
CA LYS A 104 3.57 7.74 6.27
C LYS A 104 2.31 8.59 6.35
N ARG A 105 2.06 9.21 7.50
CA ARG A 105 0.84 10.01 7.73
C ARG A 105 1.11 11.28 8.54
N PRO A 106 0.23 12.30 8.43
CA PRO A 106 0.24 13.40 9.40
C PRO A 106 -0.03 12.91 10.82
N LYS A 107 0.42 13.65 11.84
CA LYS A 107 0.26 13.33 13.27
C LYS A 107 -1.20 13.09 13.67
N ASP A 108 -2.11 13.84 13.07
CA ASP A 108 -3.53 13.80 13.40
C ASP A 108 -4.33 12.74 12.63
N TRP A 109 -3.69 11.85 11.87
CA TRP A 109 -4.39 10.76 11.19
C TRP A 109 -4.29 9.46 11.99
N ASN A 110 -5.18 8.50 11.77
CA ASN A 110 -5.13 7.16 12.33
C ASN A 110 -5.16 6.16 11.19
N VAL A 111 -4.26 5.18 11.25
CA VAL A 111 -4.27 4.04 10.34
C VAL A 111 -5.01 2.90 11.00
N ILE A 112 -5.95 2.32 10.28
CA ILE A 112 -6.81 1.21 10.66
C ILE A 112 -6.62 0.11 9.60
N SER A 113 -6.48 -1.13 10.03
CA SER A 113 -6.32 -2.28 9.14
C SER A 113 -7.09 -3.45 9.72
N ASN A 114 -7.67 -4.27 8.85
CA ASN A 114 -8.32 -5.53 9.22
C ASN A 114 -7.31 -6.68 9.36
N ALA A 115 -6.02 -6.42 9.13
CA ALA A 115 -4.97 -7.39 9.37
C ALA A 115 -4.78 -7.58 10.89
N LEU A 116 -4.44 -8.81 11.29
CA LEU A 116 -3.84 -9.12 12.60
C LEU A 116 -2.49 -8.38 12.66
N SER A 117 -2.56 -7.09 12.99
CA SER A 117 -1.46 -6.16 12.80
C SER A 117 -0.67 -6.03 14.08
N GLU A 118 0.62 -6.33 14.02
CA GLU A 118 1.56 -5.76 14.97
C GLU A 118 1.78 -4.31 14.57
N ARG A 119 1.25 -3.39 15.37
CA ARG A 119 1.33 -1.96 15.10
C ARG A 119 2.58 -1.39 15.77
N PHE A 120 3.67 -1.33 15.03
CA PHE A 120 4.87 -0.64 15.52
C PHE A 120 4.85 0.83 15.11
N LYS A 121 5.08 1.71 16.10
CA LYS A 121 5.53 3.08 15.83
C LYS A 121 7.01 2.99 15.49
N ALA A 122 7.36 3.21 14.24
CA ALA A 122 8.76 3.43 13.88
C ALA A 122 9.03 4.92 13.83
N SER A 123 10.11 5.33 14.50
CA SER A 123 10.68 6.66 14.39
C SER A 123 11.70 6.63 13.26
N PHE A 124 11.37 7.23 12.12
CA PHE A 124 12.32 7.43 11.03
C PHE A 124 13.02 8.78 11.17
N SER A 125 14.20 8.93 10.57
CA SER A 125 15.08 10.11 10.70
C SER A 125 14.43 11.44 10.31
N ASP A 126 13.34 11.41 9.53
CA ASP A 126 12.58 12.60 9.09
C ASP A 126 11.54 13.11 10.12
N GLY A 127 11.41 12.46 11.28
CA GLY A 127 10.48 12.84 12.34
C GLY A 127 8.99 12.69 12.00
N THR A 128 8.65 12.17 10.80
CA THR A 128 7.26 12.00 10.38
C THR A 128 6.70 10.70 10.93
N PRO A 129 5.53 10.71 11.61
CA PRO A 129 4.93 9.48 12.12
C PRO A 129 4.63 8.48 11.00
N ARG A 130 5.06 7.23 11.21
CA ARG A 130 4.71 6.10 10.35
C ARG A 130 4.04 4.99 11.13
N VAL A 131 3.21 4.23 10.44
CA VAL A 131 2.60 3.00 10.96
C VAL A 131 3.03 1.86 10.07
N HIS A 132 3.63 0.83 10.68
CA HIS A 132 3.89 -0.44 10.01
C HIS A 132 2.74 -1.40 10.24
N LEU A 133 2.35 -2.08 9.18
CA LEU A 133 1.31 -3.10 9.16
C LEU A 133 1.89 -4.33 8.46
N ARG A 134 1.85 -5.48 9.14
CA ARG A 134 2.24 -6.76 8.57
C ARG A 134 1.01 -7.64 8.44
N VAL A 135 0.79 -8.17 7.25
CA VAL A 135 -0.22 -9.20 6.97
C VAL A 135 0.52 -10.53 6.89
N SER A 136 0.61 -11.22 8.04
CA SER A 136 1.43 -12.43 8.18
C SER A 136 0.85 -13.66 7.47
N ARG A 137 -0.44 -13.64 7.14
CA ARG A 137 -1.12 -14.73 6.42
C ARG A 137 -0.87 -14.62 4.91
N ASN A 138 -0.64 -15.76 4.26
CA ASN A 138 -0.56 -15.82 2.80
C ASN A 138 -1.96 -15.53 2.21
N THR A 139 -2.11 -14.42 1.50
CA THR A 139 -3.41 -13.92 1.01
C THR A 139 -3.26 -13.33 -0.39
N THR A 140 -4.37 -13.13 -1.09
CA THR A 140 -4.38 -12.34 -2.33
C THR A 140 -4.46 -10.85 -2.01
N ASP A 141 -3.99 -10.04 -2.94
CA ASP A 141 -3.99 -8.56 -2.92
C ASP A 141 -5.40 -7.98 -2.76
N GLN A 142 -6.43 -8.64 -3.30
CA GLN A 142 -7.85 -8.30 -3.14
C GLN A 142 -8.29 -8.17 -1.66
N TYR A 143 -7.60 -8.84 -0.74
CA TYR A 143 -7.92 -8.80 0.70
C TYR A 143 -6.99 -7.92 1.52
N LEU A 144 -6.17 -7.08 0.89
CA LEU A 144 -5.31 -6.12 1.59
C LEU A 144 -6.15 -5.04 2.27
N PRO A 145 -6.15 -4.98 3.62
CA PRO A 145 -7.05 -4.07 4.29
C PRO A 145 -6.31 -2.80 4.72
N LEU A 146 -6.56 -1.67 4.04
CA LEU A 146 -6.08 -0.36 4.44
C LEU A 146 -7.22 0.67 4.55
N ARG A 147 -7.41 1.21 5.75
CA ARG A 147 -8.28 2.36 6.01
C ARG A 147 -7.52 3.40 6.82
N ILE A 148 -7.59 4.67 6.45
CA ILE A 148 -6.89 5.76 7.14
C ILE A 148 -7.91 6.86 7.38
N ARG A 149 -8.05 7.28 8.63
CA ARG A 149 -9.01 8.29 9.07
C ARG A 149 -8.28 9.50 9.64
N ARG A 150 -8.65 10.72 9.29
CA ARG A 150 -8.23 11.92 10.03
C ARG A 150 -8.93 11.95 11.38
N ARG A 151 -8.17 12.08 12.47
CA ARG A 151 -8.72 12.28 13.81
C ARG A 151 -9.53 13.57 13.80
N SER A 152 -10.82 13.49 14.06
CA SER A 152 -11.61 14.65 14.46
C SER A 152 -11.30 14.94 15.93
N ILE A 153 -10.73 16.12 16.21
CA ILE A 153 -10.71 16.66 17.57
C ILE A 153 -12.03 17.45 17.68
N ARG A 154 -13.10 16.84 18.21
CA ARG A 154 -14.17 17.64 18.81
C ARG A 154 -13.65 18.05 20.18
N ALA A 155 -13.28 19.33 20.32
CA ALA A 155 -13.26 19.94 21.64
C ALA A 155 -14.71 19.89 22.15
N ILE A 156 -15.00 19.03 23.12
CA ILE A 156 -16.18 19.19 23.95
C ILE A 156 -15.86 20.40 24.82
N LEU A 157 -16.23 21.59 24.34
CA LEU A 157 -16.36 22.74 25.22
C LEU A 157 -17.62 22.48 26.04
N GLY A 158 -17.41 21.91 27.23
CA GLY A 158 -18.44 21.90 28.26
C GLY A 158 -18.55 23.29 28.88
N SER A 159 -19.74 23.87 28.77
CA SER A 159 -20.41 24.69 29.81
C SER A 159 -21.82 24.98 29.32
#